data_AF-A0A0K8RQT3-F1
#
_entry.id   AF-A0A0K8RQT3-F1
#
_cell.length_a   1.000
_cell.length_b   1.000
_cell.length_c   1.000
_cell.angle_alpha   90.00
_cell.angle_beta   90.00
_cell.angle_gamma   90.00
#
_symmetry.space_group_name_H-M   'P 1'
#
loop_
_entity.id
_entity.type
_entity.pdbx_description
1 polymer ?
#
loop_
_entity_poly.entity_id
_entity_poly.type
_entity_poly.pdbx_seq_one_letter_code
_entity_poly.pdbx_strand_id
1 'polypeptide(L)'
;IFVVSFVIIACIVVGTTGNKKQRKGLNPNCTLLPDDGTNTPCRALIQRYYFDSVTRTCHTFWYGGCDGNGNNFESETECLNKCKRKKKGKKAKESQEMKTTPRNKLQGNGNTIAYKVQNVDTLI
;
A
#
# COMPACT_ATOMS: atom_id res chain seq x y z
N ILE A 1 45.74 -9.10 -43.19
CA ILE A 1 46.05 -8.62 -41.82
C ILE A 1 45.25 -7.35 -41.47
N PHE A 2 45.20 -6.30 -42.30
CA PHE A 2 44.43 -5.09 -41.98
C PHE A 2 42.90 -5.23 -41.97
N VAL A 3 42.31 -6.09 -42.81
CA VAL A 3 40.84 -6.32 -42.81
C VAL A 3 40.32 -7.11 -41.61
N VAL A 4 41.18 -7.92 -40.96
CA VAL A 4 40.77 -8.76 -39.82
C VAL A 4 40.62 -7.92 -38.54
N SER A 5 41.39 -6.83 -38.44
CA SER A 5 41.35 -5.90 -37.30
C SER A 5 40.10 -5.01 -37.30
N PHE A 6 39.63 -4.55 -38.46
CA PHE A 6 38.40 -3.73 -38.55
C PHE A 6 37.13 -4.52 -38.21
N VAL A 7 37.08 -5.81 -38.56
CA VAL A 7 35.93 -6.69 -38.25
C VAL A 7 35.87 -6.99 -36.75
N ILE A 8 37.02 -7.19 -36.09
CA ILE A 8 37.09 -7.42 -34.65
C ILE A 8 36.67 -6.15 -33.87
N ILE A 9 37.06 -4.96 -34.34
CA ILE A 9 36.67 -3.69 -33.71
C ILE A 9 35.15 -3.46 -33.81
N ALA A 10 34.50 -3.86 -34.91
CA ALA A 10 33.05 -3.73 -35.06
C ALA A 10 32.27 -4.67 -34.12
N CYS A 11 32.78 -5.88 -33.83
CA CYS A 11 32.09 -6.82 -32.94
C CYS A 11 32.15 -6.44 -31.45
N ILE A 12 33.19 -5.71 -31.00
CA ILE A 12 33.34 -5.33 -29.58
C ILE A 12 32.44 -4.13 -29.22
N VAL A 13 32.10 -3.26 -30.18
CA VAL A 13 31.27 -2.06 -29.92
C VAL A 13 29.76 -2.38 -29.91
N VAL A 14 29.34 -3.56 -30.37
CA VAL A 14 27.95 -4.04 -30.25
C VAL A 14 27.75 -4.77 -28.91
N GLY A 15 28.26 -4.18 -27.83
CA GLY A 15 27.94 -4.56 -26.46
C GLY A 15 26.48 -4.18 -26.17
N THR A 16 25.64 -5.20 -26.11
CA THR A 16 24.19 -5.12 -25.86
C THR A 16 23.82 -4.14 -24.75
N THR A 17 23.24 -2.98 -25.09
CA THR A 17 22.53 -2.14 -24.12
C THR A 17 21.22 -2.83 -23.71
N GLY A 18 21.35 -3.82 -22.82
CA GLY A 18 20.23 -4.50 -22.20
C GLY A 18 19.40 -3.50 -21.40
N ASN A 19 18.24 -3.11 -21.93
CA ASN A 19 17.24 -2.32 -21.23
C ASN A 19 16.72 -3.14 -20.03
N LYS A 20 17.31 -2.96 -18.84
CA LYS A 20 16.78 -3.50 -17.59
C LYS A 20 15.47 -2.78 -17.29
N LYS A 21 14.37 -3.28 -17.87
CA LYS A 21 13.02 -2.85 -17.55
C LYS A 21 12.80 -3.15 -16.08
N GLN A 22 13.04 -2.17 -15.20
CA GLN A 22 12.89 -2.30 -13.76
C GLN A 22 11.49 -2.85 -13.49
N ARG A 23 11.41 -4.14 -13.19
CA ARG A 23 10.17 -4.75 -12.73
C ARG A 23 9.93 -4.12 -11.38
N LYS A 24 8.95 -3.21 -11.29
CA LYS A 24 8.49 -2.63 -10.02
C LYS A 24 8.28 -3.79 -9.04
N GLY A 25 9.26 -3.98 -8.16
CA GLY A 25 9.32 -5.08 -7.22
C GLY A 25 8.21 -4.93 -6.20
N LEU A 26 7.67 -6.06 -5.74
CA LEU A 26 6.83 -6.06 -4.55
C LEU A 26 7.70 -5.60 -3.36
N ASN A 27 7.17 -4.75 -2.49
CA ASN A 27 7.90 -4.32 -1.31
C ASN A 27 8.19 -5.56 -0.42
N PRO A 28 9.45 -5.85 -0.07
CA PRO A 28 9.81 -7.05 0.69
C PRO A 28 9.17 -7.09 2.09
N ASN A 29 8.82 -5.93 2.66
CA ASN A 29 8.12 -5.88 3.94
C ASN A 29 6.74 -6.56 3.88
N CYS A 30 6.09 -6.52 2.72
CA CYS A 30 4.76 -7.11 2.52
C CYS A 30 4.77 -8.65 2.47
N THR A 31 5.93 -9.28 2.59
CA THR A 31 6.07 -10.74 2.66
C THR A 31 6.48 -11.23 4.04
N LEU A 32 6.76 -10.31 4.98
CA LEU A 32 7.12 -10.65 6.35
C LEU A 32 5.85 -11.02 7.13
N LEU A 33 5.99 -11.90 8.13
CA LEU A 33 4.93 -12.12 9.11
C LEU A 33 4.77 -10.88 9.99
N PRO A 34 3.58 -10.61 10.57
CA PRO A 34 3.44 -9.56 11.57
C PRO A 34 4.34 -9.87 12.77
N ASP A 35 5.00 -8.86 13.31
CA ASP A 35 5.83 -8.96 14.51
C ASP A 35 5.31 -7.96 15.54
N ASP A 36 4.83 -8.49 16.67
CA ASP A 36 4.22 -7.74 17.75
C ASP A 36 5.25 -7.13 18.71
N GLY A 37 6.54 -7.45 18.57
CA GLY A 37 7.59 -6.96 19.46
C GLY A 37 7.54 -7.56 20.87
N THR A 38 6.86 -8.71 21.07
CA THR A 38 6.71 -9.31 22.42
C THR A 38 8.01 -9.72 23.11
N ASN A 39 9.08 -9.89 22.33
CA ASN A 39 10.43 -10.20 22.81
C ASN A 39 11.18 -8.99 23.39
N THR A 40 10.54 -7.82 23.47
CA THR A 40 11.19 -6.57 23.89
C THR A 40 10.39 -5.88 25.01
N PRO A 41 10.92 -4.85 25.70
CA PRO A 41 10.33 -4.34 26.93
C PRO A 41 9.05 -3.52 26.71
N CYS A 42 8.71 -3.16 25.47
CA CYS A 42 7.48 -2.42 25.22
C CYS A 42 6.24 -3.32 25.36
N ARG A 43 5.24 -2.82 26.08
CA ARG A 43 4.00 -3.53 26.41
C ARG A 43 2.75 -2.69 26.07
N ALA A 44 2.86 -1.80 25.09
CA ALA A 44 1.71 -1.04 24.61
C ALA A 44 0.75 -1.94 23.83
N LEU A 45 -0.54 -1.56 23.76
CA LEU A 45 -1.55 -2.22 22.95
C LEU A 45 -1.96 -1.29 21.81
N ILE A 46 -1.13 -1.26 20.76
CA ILE A 46 -1.36 -0.38 19.61
C ILE A 46 -1.95 -1.20 18.47
N GLN A 47 -3.16 -0.85 18.04
CA GLN A 47 -3.77 -1.49 16.88
C GLN A 47 -3.05 -1.04 15.61
N ARG A 48 -2.54 -2.01 14.85
CA ARG A 48 -1.82 -1.80 13.58
C ARG A 48 -2.34 -2.75 12.51
N TYR A 49 -1.93 -2.51 11.27
CA TYR A 49 -2.29 -3.33 10.12
C TYR A 49 -1.05 -4.03 9.56
N TYR A 50 -1.20 -5.29 9.15
CA TYR A 50 -0.20 -6.02 8.38
C TYR A 50 -0.82 -6.57 7.09
N PHE A 51 0.00 -6.75 6.07
CA PHE A 51 -0.42 -7.35 4.81
C PHE A 51 -0.23 -8.86 4.84
N ASP A 52 -1.30 -9.60 4.59
CA ASP A 52 -1.24 -11.03 4.34
C ASP A 52 -1.08 -11.27 2.82
N SER A 53 0.08 -11.79 2.45
CA SER A 53 0.42 -12.06 1.04
C SER A 53 -0.37 -13.22 0.41
N VAL A 54 -0.91 -14.12 1.24
CA VAL A 54 -1.71 -15.28 0.81
C VAL A 54 -3.09 -14.81 0.40
N THR A 55 -3.79 -14.12 1.29
CA THR A 55 -5.14 -13.56 1.03
C THR A 55 -5.11 -12.27 0.22
N ARG A 56 -3.94 -11.60 0.16
CA ARG A 56 -3.72 -10.29 -0.47
C ARG A 56 -4.60 -9.18 0.13
N THR A 57 -4.88 -9.28 1.42
CA THR A 57 -5.64 -8.30 2.21
C THR A 57 -4.82 -7.82 3.39
N CYS A 58 -5.25 -6.72 3.99
CA CYS A 58 -4.65 -6.19 5.21
C CYS A 58 -5.51 -6.58 6.41
N HIS A 59 -4.88 -7.05 7.48
CA HIS A 59 -5.54 -7.46 8.71
C HIS A 59 -4.98 -6.70 9.90
N THR A 60 -5.75 -6.61 10.98
CA THR A 60 -5.32 -5.94 12.21
C THR A 60 -4.52 -6.87 13.10
N PHE A 61 -3.60 -6.29 13.88
CA PHE A 61 -2.87 -6.98 14.95
C PHE A 61 -2.49 -5.98 16.06
N TRP A 62 -2.14 -6.51 17.24
CA TRP A 62 -1.66 -5.70 18.37
C TRP A 62 -0.14 -5.60 18.33
N TYR A 63 0.36 -4.38 18.36
CA TYR A 63 1.79 -4.07 18.36
C TYR A 63 2.23 -3.52 19.72
N GLY A 64 3.32 -4.06 20.25
CA GLY A 64 3.89 -3.75 21.55
C GLY A 64 4.43 -2.33 21.70
N GLY A 65 4.63 -1.61 20.59
CA GLY A 65 5.04 -0.20 20.58
C GLY A 65 6.53 0.04 20.35
N CYS A 66 7.37 -0.99 20.37
CA CYS A 66 8.72 -0.94 19.85
C CYS A 66 9.10 -2.24 19.15
N ASP A 67 10.23 -2.21 18.45
CA ASP A 67 10.74 -3.29 17.60
C ASP A 67 9.71 -3.69 16.53
N GLY A 68 9.66 -4.96 16.15
CA GLY A 68 8.82 -5.42 15.05
C GLY A 68 9.51 -5.31 13.69
N ASN A 69 8.71 -5.43 12.63
CA ASN A 69 9.21 -5.34 11.26
C ASN A 69 8.36 -4.40 10.39
N GLY A 70 8.76 -4.24 9.13
CA GLY A 70 8.13 -3.30 8.20
C GLY A 70 6.73 -3.68 7.71
N ASN A 71 6.19 -4.84 8.06
CA ASN A 71 4.80 -5.23 7.80
C ASN A 71 3.86 -4.70 8.90
N ASN A 72 3.97 -3.41 9.20
CA ASN A 72 3.28 -2.72 10.27
C ASN A 72 2.89 -1.32 9.77
N PHE A 73 1.58 -1.09 9.62
CA PHE A 73 1.01 0.12 9.03
C PHE A 73 -0.04 0.72 9.96
N GLU A 74 -0.22 2.04 9.92
CA GLU A 74 -1.18 2.74 10.79
C GLU A 74 -2.62 2.60 10.30
N SER A 75 -2.79 2.41 8.99
CA SER A 75 -4.12 2.26 8.37
C SER A 75 -4.15 1.18 7.32
N GLU A 76 -5.34 0.62 7.11
CA GLU A 76 -5.59 -0.35 6.04
C GLU A 76 -5.22 0.23 4.66
N THR A 77 -5.57 1.49 4.40
CA THR A 77 -5.27 2.20 3.16
C THR A 77 -3.76 2.29 2.90
N GLU A 78 -2.96 2.59 3.92
CA GLU A 78 -1.50 2.63 3.80
C GLU A 78 -0.94 1.24 3.46
N CYS A 79 -1.39 0.22 4.19
CA CYS A 79 -1.02 -1.18 3.96
C CYS A 79 -1.32 -1.61 2.52
N LEU A 80 -2.55 -1.36 2.03
CA LEU A 80 -2.95 -1.70 0.67
C LEU A 80 -2.17 -0.90 -0.37
N ASN A 81 -1.91 0.38 -0.15
CA ASN A 81 -1.14 1.20 -1.08
C ASN A 81 0.31 0.74 -1.21
N LYS A 82 0.93 0.31 -0.12
CA LYS A 82 2.31 -0.18 -0.11
C LYS A 82 2.44 -1.60 -0.66
N CYS A 83 1.47 -2.48 -0.37
CA CYS A 83 1.60 -3.91 -0.62
C CYS A 83 0.75 -4.45 -1.78
N LYS A 84 -0.40 -3.84 -2.09
CA LYS A 84 -1.26 -4.33 -3.16
C LYS A 84 -0.73 -3.90 -4.52
N ARG A 85 -0.34 -4.88 -5.35
CA ARG A 85 0.10 -4.61 -6.73
C ARG A 85 -1.05 -4.02 -7.53
N LYS A 86 -0.88 -2.78 -8.03
CA LYS A 86 -1.78 -2.23 -9.05
C LYS A 86 -1.65 -3.08 -10.31
N LYS A 87 -2.71 -3.83 -10.65
CA LYS A 87 -2.79 -4.45 -11.99
C LYS A 87 -2.75 -3.29 -12.98
N LYS A 88 -1.71 -3.23 -13.83
CA LYS A 88 -1.75 -2.33 -14.98
C LYS A 88 -2.88 -2.85 -15.86
N GLY A 89 -4.02 -2.17 -15.83
CA GLY A 89 -5.12 -2.49 -16.74
C GLY A 89 -4.57 -2.47 -18.16
N LYS A 90 -4.85 -3.53 -18.94
CA LYS A 90 -4.77 -3.40 -20.39
C LYS A 90 -5.69 -2.23 -20.73
N LYS A 91 -5.16 -1.17 -21.35
CA LYS A 91 -5.97 -0.07 -21.88
C LYS A 91 -6.98 -0.68 -22.86
N ALA A 92 -8.20 -0.95 -22.41
CA ALA A 92 -9.33 -1.09 -23.31
C ALA A 92 -9.55 0.30 -23.91
N LYS A 93 -9.68 0.35 -25.24
CA LYS A 93 -9.96 1.60 -25.96
C LYS A 93 -11.23 2.24 -25.38
N GLU A 94 -11.16 3.55 -25.30
CA GLU A 94 -12.15 4.52 -24.86
C GLU A 94 -13.56 4.27 -25.40
N SER A 95 -14.55 4.19 -24.50
CA SER A 95 -15.86 4.80 -24.74
C SER A 95 -16.10 5.80 -23.62
N GLN A 96 -16.28 7.05 -24.03
CA GLN A 96 -16.70 8.13 -23.15
C GLN A 96 -18.18 7.89 -22.84
N GLU A 97 -18.53 7.81 -21.56
CA GLU A 97 -19.58 8.66 -20.94
C GLU A 97 -19.68 8.32 -19.45
N MET A 98 -19.12 9.17 -18.60
CA MET A 98 -19.85 9.61 -17.40
C MET A 98 -19.32 11.00 -17.02
N LYS A 99 -19.77 12.00 -17.78
CA LYS A 99 -19.81 13.37 -17.27
C LYS A 99 -21.13 13.50 -16.50
N THR A 100 -21.05 13.56 -15.19
CA THR A 100 -22.16 14.10 -14.40
C THR A 100 -21.61 15.20 -13.49
N THR A 101 -21.61 16.39 -14.09
CA THR A 101 -22.06 17.69 -13.55
C THR A 101 -21.41 18.25 -12.26
N PRO A 102 -20.98 19.54 -12.26
CA PRO A 102 -20.48 20.22 -11.07
C PRO A 102 -21.56 20.36 -9.99
N ARG A 103 -21.20 20.00 -8.75
CA ARG A 103 -22.02 20.13 -7.54
C ARG A 103 -22.13 21.61 -7.15
N ASN A 104 -23.18 22.27 -7.61
CA ASN A 104 -23.55 23.60 -7.11
C ASN A 104 -24.27 23.48 -5.75
N LYS A 105 -23.95 24.43 -4.86
CA LYS A 105 -24.26 24.46 -3.43
C LYS A 105 -25.68 24.99 -3.21
N LEU A 106 -26.55 24.24 -2.52
CA LEU A 106 -27.74 24.77 -1.86
C LEU A 106 -27.49 24.66 -0.35
N GLN A 107 -27.46 25.82 0.31
CA GLN A 107 -27.34 25.96 1.76
C GLN A 107 -28.68 25.73 2.45
N GLY A 108 -28.62 25.13 3.63
CA GLY A 108 -29.55 25.36 4.74
C GLY A 108 -30.79 24.46 4.77
N ASN A 109 -30.89 23.61 5.80
CA ASN A 109 -31.61 23.97 7.04
C ASN A 109 -31.48 22.83 8.06
N GLY A 110 -31.36 23.20 9.33
CA GLY A 110 -30.91 22.32 10.41
C GLY A 110 -32.00 21.40 10.97
N ASN A 111 -31.58 20.19 11.35
CA ASN A 111 -32.35 19.26 12.15
C ASN A 111 -31.45 18.77 13.29
N THR A 112 -31.64 19.37 14.46
CA THR A 112 -31.12 18.91 15.75
C THR A 112 -31.54 17.46 15.99
N ILE A 113 -30.60 16.58 16.33
CA ILE A 113 -30.93 15.30 16.97
C ILE A 113 -30.26 15.30 18.34
N ALA A 114 -31.12 15.16 19.34
CA ALA A 114 -30.82 15.16 20.75
C ALA A 114 -29.84 14.03 21.12
N TYR A 115 -28.76 14.37 21.79
CA TYR A 115 -28.01 13.42 22.61
C TYR A 115 -28.84 13.18 23.87
N LYS A 116 -29.25 11.95 24.14
CA LYS A 116 -29.87 11.59 25.42
C LYS A 116 -28.78 11.66 26.49
N VAL A 117 -28.81 12.74 27.29
CA VAL A 117 -28.04 12.86 28.52
C VAL A 117 -28.77 12.07 29.62
N GLN A 118 -27.98 11.44 30.48
CA GLN A 118 -28.30 10.84 31.79
C GLN A 118 -28.84 9.40 31.77
N ASN A 119 -27.98 8.47 32.18
CA ASN A 119 -28.21 7.66 33.38
C ASN A 119 -26.85 7.33 34.01
N VAL A 120 -26.39 8.23 34.88
CA VAL A 120 -25.46 7.91 35.97
C VAL A 120 -26.33 7.91 37.22
N ASP A 121 -26.85 6.74 37.59
CA ASP A 121 -27.35 6.42 38.93
C ASP A 121 -27.44 4.89 39.11
N THR A 122 -26.50 4.36 39.90
CA THR A 122 -26.71 3.48 41.07
C THR A 122 -27.62 2.23 41.00
N LEU A 123 -27.01 1.08 41.35
CA LEU A 123 -27.49 -0.16 42.04
C LEU A 123 -26.78 -1.37 41.39
N ILE A 124 -25.76 -2.01 41.98
CA ILE A 124 -25.60 -2.59 43.33
C ILE A 124 -24.24 -2.21 43.92
#